data_AF-A0A8T2RTW2-F1
#
_entry.id   AF-A0A8T2RTW2-F1
#
_cell.length_a   1.000
_cell.length_b   1.000
_cell.length_c   1.000
_cell.angle_alpha   90.00
_cell.angle_beta   90.00
_cell.angle_gamma   90.00
#
_symmetry.space_group_name_H-M   'P 1'
#
loop_
_entity.id
_entity.type
_entity.pdbx_description
1 polymer ?
#
loop_
_entity_poly.entity_id
_entity_poly.type
_entity_poly.pdbx_seq_one_letter_code
_entity_poly.pdbx_strand_id
1 'polypeptide(L)'
;MAHCDKKDVLVVGGVGCNIRLQDMMRIMCSERGGNLYATDDRYCVDNGAMIAYTGLLAFANGVTTPLEEATFTQRFRTDDVHAVWREKKSLPLKENGVVNPGIN
;
A
#
# COMPACT_ATOMS: atom_id res chain seq x y z
N MET A 1 -4.52 7.65 -12.74
CA MET A 1 -5.14 8.33 -13.89
C MET A 1 -4.60 9.76 -13.91
N ALA A 2 -5.25 10.72 -14.58
CA ALA A 2 -4.71 12.01 -15.08
C ALA A 2 -3.45 12.61 -14.42
N HIS A 3 -3.39 12.72 -13.09
CA HIS A 3 -2.29 13.38 -12.37
C HIS A 3 -1.28 12.45 -11.66
N CYS A 4 -1.46 11.13 -11.75
CA CYS A 4 -0.62 10.16 -11.04
C CYS A 4 0.00 9.08 -11.95
N ASP A 5 -0.23 9.16 -13.27
CA ASP A 5 0.20 8.16 -14.27
C ASP A 5 -0.10 6.70 -13.87
N LYS A 6 -1.22 6.49 -13.18
CA LYS A 6 -1.75 5.16 -12.83
C LYS A 6 -2.86 4.76 -13.78
N LYS A 7 -2.92 3.49 -14.16
CA LYS A 7 -4.02 2.97 -14.98
C LYS A 7 -5.20 2.53 -14.12
N ASP A 8 -4.91 1.89 -13.00
CA ASP A 8 -5.93 1.24 -12.19
C ASP A 8 -6.37 2.07 -10.98
N VAL A 9 -7.55 1.73 -10.47
CA VAL A 9 -8.16 2.31 -9.27
C VAL A 9 -8.51 1.21 -8.29
N LEU A 10 -8.19 1.46 -7.02
CA LEU A 10 -8.69 0.67 -5.90
C LEU A 10 -9.68 1.54 -5.09
N VAL A 11 -10.89 1.04 -4.87
CA VAL A 11 -11.88 1.68 -3.99
C VAL A 11 -11.91 0.91 -2.67
N VAL A 12 -11.79 1.66 -1.56
CA VAL A 12 -11.76 1.15 -0.18
C VAL A 12 -12.65 2.02 0.72
N GLY A 13 -12.82 1.61 1.98
CA GLY A 13 -13.70 2.26 2.96
C GLY A 13 -15.12 1.73 2.88
N GLY A 14 -15.91 1.94 3.93
CA GLY A 14 -17.29 1.41 4.00
C GLY A 14 -18.20 1.88 2.86
N VAL A 15 -18.00 3.10 2.35
CA VAL A 15 -18.73 3.62 1.17
C VAL A 15 -18.30 2.91 -0.12
N GLY A 16 -17.10 2.32 -0.14
CA GLY A 16 -16.59 1.54 -1.26
C GLY A 16 -17.43 0.31 -1.60
N CYS A 17 -18.20 -0.20 -0.65
CA CYS A 17 -19.15 -1.30 -0.84
C CYS A 17 -20.42 -0.90 -1.64
N ASN A 18 -20.59 0.39 -1.94
CA ASN A 18 -21.73 0.86 -2.72
C ASN A 18 -21.62 0.43 -4.19
N ILE A 19 -22.49 -0.51 -4.61
CA ILE A 19 -22.49 -1.06 -5.97
C ILE A 19 -22.65 0.01 -7.06
N ARG A 20 -23.44 1.05 -6.81
CA ARG A 20 -23.67 2.12 -7.78
C ARG A 20 -22.41 2.96 -7.98
N LEU A 21 -21.69 3.27 -6.90
CA LEU A 21 -20.38 3.93 -6.95
C LEU A 21 -19.36 3.08 -7.71
N GLN A 22 -19.30 1.78 -7.41
CA GLN A 22 -18.41 0.86 -8.12
C GLN A 22 -18.70 0.84 -9.63
N ASP A 23 -19.97 0.81 -10.03
CA ASP A 23 -20.35 0.83 -11.45
C ASP A 23 -19.92 2.13 -12.15
N MET A 24 -20.13 3.29 -11.52
CA MET A 24 -19.69 4.58 -12.05
C MET A 24 -18.16 4.61 -12.23
N MET A 25 -17.43 4.12 -11.23
CA MET A 25 -15.98 4.04 -11.26
C MET A 25 -15.48 3.05 -12.32
N ARG A 26 -16.19 1.93 -12.53
CA ARG A 26 -15.83 0.91 -13.53
C ARG A 26 -15.91 1.47 -14.95
N ILE A 27 -16.99 2.20 -15.25
CA ILE A 27 -17.15 2.89 -16.55
C ILE A 27 -15.97 3.85 -16.77
N MET A 28 -15.72 4.73 -15.78
CA MET A 28 -14.65 5.72 -15.82
C MET A 28 -13.26 5.09 -16.04
N CYS A 29 -12.96 3.96 -15.37
CA CYS A 29 -11.70 3.24 -15.55
C CYS A 29 -11.62 2.57 -16.93
N SER A 30 -12.68 1.92 -17.39
CA SER A 30 -12.70 1.21 -18.69
C SER A 30 -12.49 2.16 -19.87
N GLU A 31 -13.08 3.35 -19.84
CA GLU A 31 -12.88 4.39 -20.86
C GLU A 31 -11.43 4.90 -20.91
N ARG A 32 -10.68 4.73 -19.83
CA ARG A 32 -9.26 5.14 -19.70
C ARG A 32 -8.28 3.98 -19.83
N GLY A 33 -8.76 2.79 -20.23
CA GLY A 33 -7.93 1.60 -20.39
C GLY A 33 -7.34 1.06 -19.08
N GLY A 34 -8.04 1.27 -17.96
CA GLY A 34 -7.66 0.82 -16.63
C GLY A 34 -8.70 -0.07 -15.97
N ASN A 35 -8.35 -0.65 -14.83
CA ASN A 35 -9.23 -1.55 -14.07
C ASN A 35 -9.70 -0.90 -12.77
N LEU A 36 -10.93 -1.24 -12.38
CA LEU A 36 -11.42 -0.98 -11.02
C LEU A 36 -11.28 -2.25 -10.19
N TYR A 37 -10.65 -2.12 -9.04
CA TYR A 37 -10.62 -3.12 -7.98
C TYR A 37 -11.50 -2.63 -6.82
N ALA A 38 -12.48 -3.46 -6.44
CA ALA A 38 -13.20 -3.33 -5.19
C ALA A 38 -12.72 -4.45 -4.27
N THR A 39 -12.40 -4.12 -3.02
CA THR A 39 -11.97 -5.14 -2.05
C THR A 39 -13.21 -5.84 -1.47
N ASP A 40 -13.07 -7.10 -1.08
CA ASP A 40 -14.09 -7.83 -0.30
C ASP A 40 -14.60 -6.97 0.86
N ASP A 41 -15.91 -6.95 1.07
CA ASP A 41 -16.57 -6.11 2.09
C ASP A 41 -15.93 -6.25 3.48
N ARG A 42 -15.42 -7.45 3.82
CA ARG A 42 -14.74 -7.74 5.09
C ARG A 42 -13.43 -6.95 5.29
N TYR A 43 -12.80 -6.52 4.20
CA TYR A 43 -11.55 -5.75 4.21
C TYR A 43 -11.75 -4.30 3.75
N CYS A 44 -12.93 -3.94 3.23
CA CYS A 44 -13.28 -2.57 2.88
C CYS A 44 -13.63 -1.72 4.11
N VAL A 45 -14.26 -2.30 5.13
CA VAL A 45 -14.58 -1.62 6.39
C VAL A 45 -13.41 -1.63 7.36
N ASP A 46 -13.44 -0.73 8.35
CA ASP A 46 -12.39 -0.64 9.37
C ASP A 46 -12.19 -1.99 10.08
N ASN A 47 -10.99 -2.54 9.96
CA ASN A 47 -10.66 -3.86 10.50
C ASN A 47 -9.22 -3.88 11.04
N GLY A 48 -8.97 -4.75 12.02
CA GLY A 48 -7.63 -4.89 12.59
C GLY A 48 -6.59 -5.47 11.63
N ALA A 49 -7.02 -6.21 10.60
CA ALA A 49 -6.11 -6.86 9.66
C ALA A 49 -5.34 -5.86 8.79
N MET A 50 -5.97 -4.74 8.37
CA MET A 50 -5.28 -3.69 7.60
C MET A 50 -4.18 -2.99 8.42
N ILE A 51 -4.42 -2.82 9.72
CA ILE A 51 -3.43 -2.25 10.65
C ILE A 51 -2.29 -3.25 10.88
N ALA A 52 -2.63 -4.50 11.20
CA ALA A 52 -1.65 -5.56 11.44
C ALA A 52 -0.77 -5.82 10.22
N TYR A 53 -1.35 -5.88 9.02
CA TYR A 53 -0.61 -6.13 7.78
C TYR A 53 0.33 -4.97 7.44
N THR A 54 -0.12 -3.72 7.58
CA THR A 54 0.74 -2.55 7.32
C THR A 54 1.88 -2.47 8.34
N GLY A 55 1.60 -2.75 9.62
CA GLY A 55 2.62 -2.86 10.65
C GLY A 55 3.62 -3.98 10.38
N LEU A 56 3.16 -5.15 9.94
CA LEU A 56 4.02 -6.25 9.53
C LEU A 56 4.92 -5.87 8.35
N LEU A 57 4.39 -5.18 7.34
CA LEU A 57 5.17 -4.69 6.19
C LEU A 57 6.26 -3.71 6.63
N ALA A 58 5.95 -2.80 7.54
CA ALA A 58 6.91 -1.86 8.10
C ALA A 58 8.00 -2.60 8.91
N PHE A 59 7.60 -3.49 9.81
CA PHE A 59 8.50 -4.28 10.64
C PHE A 59 9.43 -5.18 9.82
N ALA A 60 8.89 -5.87 8.81
CA ALA A 60 9.67 -6.70 7.89
C ALA A 60 10.69 -5.90 7.05
N ASN A 61 10.52 -4.59 6.95
CA ASN A 61 11.45 -3.67 6.31
C ASN A 61 12.27 -2.85 7.32
N GLY A 62 12.35 -3.30 8.58
CA GLY A 62 13.24 -2.75 9.60
C GLY A 62 12.70 -1.54 10.37
N VAL A 63 11.43 -1.18 10.20
CA VAL A 63 10.80 -0.09 10.97
C VAL A 63 10.28 -0.64 12.29
N THR A 64 10.72 -0.03 13.39
CA THR A 64 10.26 -0.32 14.76
C THR A 64 9.92 0.99 15.46
N THR A 65 8.94 0.97 16.37
CA THR A 65 8.54 2.15 17.15
C THR A 65 8.76 1.86 18.64
N PRO A 66 9.64 2.61 19.33
CA PRO A 66 9.77 2.56 20.78
C PRO A 66 8.42 2.85 21.47
N LEU A 67 8.20 2.30 22.66
CA LEU A 67 6.91 2.43 23.35
C LEU A 67 6.61 3.90 23.70
N GLU A 68 7.63 4.65 24.08
CA GLU A 68 7.58 6.09 24.37
C GLU A 68 7.19 6.94 23.15
N GLU A 69 7.43 6.44 21.94
CA GLU A 69 7.05 7.08 20.67
C GLU A 69 5.70 6.59 20.13
N ALA A 70 5.13 5.53 20.71
CA ALA A 70 3.83 4.96 20.34
C ALA A 70 2.65 5.81 20.85
N THR A 71 2.71 7.11 20.58
CA THR A 71 1.66 8.09 20.89
C THR A 71 0.59 8.16 19.80
N PHE A 72 -0.46 8.95 20.02
CA PHE A 72 -1.55 9.13 19.07
C PHE A 72 -1.48 10.50 18.39
N THR A 73 -1.85 10.54 17.11
CA THR A 73 -2.05 11.79 16.36
C THR A 73 -3.44 11.76 15.73
N GLN A 74 -4.35 12.62 16.19
CA GLN A 74 -5.74 12.65 15.69
C GLN A 74 -5.85 13.11 14.23
N ARG A 75 -4.85 13.87 13.74
CA ARG A 75 -4.79 14.41 12.38
C ARG A 75 -3.58 13.86 11.62
N PHE A 76 -3.41 12.54 11.69
CA PHE A 76 -2.25 11.90 11.08
C PHE A 76 -2.38 11.95 9.55
N ARG A 77 -1.41 12.57 8.87
CA ARG A 77 -1.48 12.73 7.42
C ARG A 77 -0.86 11.53 6.71
N THR A 78 -1.33 11.25 5.51
CA THR A 78 -0.82 10.14 4.69
C THR A 78 0.59 10.38 4.17
N ASP A 79 1.04 11.63 4.08
CA ASP A 79 2.39 12.03 3.67
C ASP A 79 3.39 12.16 4.83
N ASP A 80 2.94 12.00 6.09
CA ASP A 80 3.84 11.96 7.26
C ASP A 80 4.55 10.60 7.41
N VAL A 81 4.12 9.57 6.66
CA VAL A 81 4.64 8.21 6.76
C VAL A 81 5.41 7.84 5.49
N HIS A 82 6.68 7.46 5.66
CA HIS A 82 7.48 6.88 4.59
C HIS A 82 7.16 5.39 4.41
N ALA A 83 6.57 5.02 3.27
CA ALA A 83 6.18 3.64 2.96
C ALA A 83 7.37 2.79 2.49
N VAL A 84 8.32 2.50 3.40
CA VAL A 84 9.57 1.77 3.13
C VAL A 84 9.39 0.44 2.37
N TRP A 85 8.25 -0.23 2.57
CA TRP A 85 7.93 -1.51 1.92
C TRP A 85 7.62 -1.38 0.42
N ARG A 86 7.52 -0.17 -0.12
CA ARG A 86 7.31 0.10 -1.56
C ARG A 86 8.63 0.29 -2.31
N GLU A 87 9.76 0.46 -1.61
CA GLU A 87 11.04 0.64 -2.26
C GLU A 87 11.48 -0.64 -2.96
N LYS A 88 11.90 -0.51 -4.23
CA LYS A 88 12.58 -1.60 -4.91
C LYS A 88 13.99 -1.65 -4.33
N LYS A 89 14.34 -2.71 -3.59
CA LYS A 89 15.75 -3.02 -3.37
C LYS A 89 16.38 -3.16 -4.76
N SER A 90 17.23 -2.21 -5.14
CA SER A 90 18.18 -2.48 -6.21
C SER A 90 19.00 -3.66 -5.72
N LEU A 91 18.75 -4.84 -6.30
CA LEU A 91 19.75 -5.89 -6.24
C LEU A 91 21.02 -5.24 -6.80
N PRO A 92 22.16 -5.25 -6.08
CA PRO A 92 23.39 -4.74 -6.66
C PRO A 92 23.59 -5.48 -7.98
N LEU A 93 23.64 -4.72 -9.07
CA LEU A 93 24.05 -5.26 -10.36
C LEU A 93 25.45 -5.83 -10.13
N LYS A 94 25.58 -7.14 -10.37
CA LYS A 94 26.85 -7.85 -10.27
C LYS A 94 27.80 -7.28 -11.31
N GLU A 95 28.64 -6.32 -10.95
CA GLU A 95 29.88 -6.11 -11.68
C GLU A 95 30.84 -7.22 -11.23
N ASN A 96 31.11 -8.14 -12.16
CA ASN A 96 32.21 -9.10 -12.12
C ASN A 96 32.10 -10.25 -11.11
N GLY A 97 31.14 -11.16 -11.35
CA GLY A 97 31.39 -12.62 -11.34
C GLY A 97 31.95 -13.34 -10.10
N VAL A 98 32.16 -12.69 -8.96
CA VAL A 98 32.73 -13.34 -7.77
C VAL A 98 31.70 -13.39 -6.64
N VAL A 99 31.36 -14.62 -6.24
CA VAL A 99 30.51 -14.91 -5.08
C VAL A 99 31.34 -14.60 -3.83
N ASN A 100 30.90 -13.63 -3.02
CA ASN A 100 31.40 -13.52 -1.65
C ASN A 100 30.58 -14.50 -0.80
N PRO A 101 31.20 -15.49 -0.14
CA PRO A 101 30.46 -16.45 0.68
C PRO A 101 29.83 -15.68 1.85
N GLY A 102 28.51 -15.82 1.97
CA GLY A 102 27.77 -15.18 3.05
C GLY A 102 28.38 -15.54 4.41
N ILE A 103 28.55 -14.52 5.25
CA ILE A 103 28.70 -14.71 6.69
C ILE A 103 27.64 -13.84 7.36
N ASN A 104 26.71 -14.57 7.99
CA ASN A 104 25.60 -14.24 8.89
C ASN A 104 24.42 -13.44 8.32
#